data_AF-A0A094HQ19-F1
#
_entry.id   AF-A0A094HQ19-F1
#
_cell.length_a   1.000
_cell.length_b   1.000
_cell.length_c   1.000
_cell.angle_alpha   90.00
_cell.angle_beta   90.00
_cell.angle_gamma   90.00
#
_symmetry.space_group_name_H-M   'P 1'
#
loop_
_entity.id
_entity.type
_entity.pdbx_description
1 polymer ?
#
loop_
_entity_poly.entity_id
_entity_poly.type
_entity_poly.pdbx_seq_one_letter_code
_entity_poly.pdbx_strand_id
1 'polypeptide(L)'
;MATKSSLSYTERAARSSNPLVKKLFEIAEAKKSNITISADIRNTKDLLSLADPVFKTHINLVSDFSNATVEGLKHLPNTTFYSSKIESLSISGILILAGEGIVEAMEQTVQAADFPYKGDRALLILAEMTTKGSLATGDYTKSSVEIARKHKDFVIGFDEDFVIFTTGVNRSSKGDKLGQQYQTPTSAIERGADFIIAGRGIYAAEDPVASVKLYQTEGWEAYLTRIGIDY
;
A
#
# COMPACT_ATOMS: atom_id res chain seq x y z
N MET A 1 -10.37 7.04 8.46
CA MET A 1 -9.28 7.99 8.18
C MET A 1 -9.35 8.35 6.70
N ALA A 2 -9.11 9.60 6.32
CA ALA A 2 -9.23 10.08 4.94
C ALA A 2 -8.21 11.19 4.71
N THR A 3 -7.52 11.20 3.56
CA THR A 3 -6.72 12.35 3.17
C THR A 3 -7.67 13.47 2.80
N LYS A 4 -7.37 14.67 3.27
CA LYS A 4 -8.07 15.90 2.87
C LYS A 4 -7.24 16.72 1.87
N SER A 5 -6.16 16.14 1.37
CA SER A 5 -5.22 16.81 0.49
C SER A 5 -5.84 16.99 -0.89
N SER A 6 -5.95 18.25 -1.31
CA SER A 6 -6.24 18.63 -2.70
C SER A 6 -4.97 18.78 -3.53
N LEU A 7 -3.80 18.43 -2.96
CA LEU A 7 -2.52 18.51 -3.64
C LEU A 7 -2.33 17.31 -4.56
N SER A 8 -1.71 17.56 -5.70
CA SER A 8 -1.25 16.49 -6.58
C SER A 8 -0.20 15.61 -5.91
N TYR A 9 -0.04 14.38 -6.37
CA TYR A 9 1.03 13.49 -5.96
C TYR A 9 2.40 14.12 -6.23
N THR A 10 2.58 14.88 -7.32
CA THR A 10 3.82 15.63 -7.59
C THR A 10 4.13 16.65 -6.48
N GLU A 11 3.14 17.44 -6.06
CA GLU A 11 3.31 18.42 -4.98
C GLU A 11 3.56 17.75 -3.62
N ARG A 12 2.88 16.63 -3.36
CA ARG A 12 3.08 15.84 -2.12
C ARG A 12 4.45 15.18 -2.09
N ALA A 13 4.96 14.69 -3.23
CA ALA A 13 6.32 14.20 -3.37
C ALA A 13 7.34 15.30 -3.04
N ALA A 14 7.15 16.52 -3.55
CA ALA A 14 8.04 17.63 -3.27
C ALA A 14 8.08 18.04 -1.79
N ARG A 15 6.98 17.85 -1.05
CA ARG A 15 6.84 18.18 0.38
C ARG A 15 7.31 17.09 1.33
N SER A 16 7.30 15.83 0.90
CA SER A 16 7.71 14.70 1.74
C SER A 16 9.21 14.75 2.07
N SER A 17 9.60 14.42 3.30
CA SER A 17 11.01 14.14 3.65
C SER A 17 11.38 12.68 3.38
N ASN A 18 10.40 11.78 3.31
CA ASN A 18 10.62 10.35 3.16
C ASN A 18 10.86 9.98 1.67
N PRO A 19 12.05 9.45 1.31
CA PRO A 19 12.41 9.17 -0.08
C PRO A 19 11.54 8.09 -0.73
N LEU A 20 11.04 7.13 0.04
CA LEU A 20 10.11 6.11 -0.48
C LEU A 20 8.74 6.70 -0.81
N VAL A 21 8.26 7.64 0.01
CA VAL A 21 7.01 8.37 -0.28
C VAL A 21 7.17 9.22 -1.55
N LYS A 22 8.32 9.87 -1.75
CA LYS A 22 8.61 10.60 -3.00
C LYS A 22 8.54 9.67 -4.21
N LYS A 23 9.32 8.59 -4.17
CA LYS A 23 9.39 7.60 -5.24
C LYS A 23 8.01 7.01 -5.55
N LEU A 24 7.22 6.72 -4.53
CA LEU A 24 5.87 6.20 -4.67
C LEU A 24 4.96 7.16 -5.45
N PHE A 25 4.93 8.44 -5.07
CA PHE A 25 4.12 9.45 -5.76
C PHE A 25 4.64 9.77 -7.18
N GLU A 26 5.96 9.79 -7.37
CA GLU A 26 6.57 9.96 -8.70
C GLU A 26 6.18 8.81 -9.65
N ILE A 27 6.22 7.56 -9.16
CA ILE A 27 5.75 6.39 -9.93
C ILE A 27 4.27 6.53 -10.26
N ALA A 28 3.45 6.93 -9.28
CA ALA A 28 2.01 7.09 -9.47
C ALA A 28 1.71 8.11 -10.58
N GLU A 29 2.41 9.25 -10.57
CA GLU A 29 2.26 10.30 -11.58
C GLU A 29 2.78 9.90 -12.95
N ALA A 30 3.95 9.28 -13.02
CA ALA A 30 4.55 8.84 -14.27
C ALA A 30 3.67 7.78 -14.98
N LYS A 31 3.06 6.89 -14.19
CA LYS A 31 2.21 5.82 -14.71
C LYS A 31 0.74 6.19 -14.81
N LYS A 32 0.33 7.35 -14.27
CA LYS A 32 -1.09 7.72 -14.09
C LYS A 32 -1.86 6.58 -13.42
N SER A 33 -1.32 6.11 -12.29
CA SER A 33 -1.81 4.92 -11.60
C SER A 33 -1.68 5.07 -10.10
N ASN A 34 -2.79 4.84 -9.39
CA ASN A 34 -2.85 4.76 -7.94
C ASN A 34 -3.35 3.39 -7.45
N ILE A 35 -3.22 2.36 -8.29
CA ILE A 35 -3.53 0.98 -7.92
C ILE A 35 -2.27 0.23 -7.47
N THR A 36 -2.42 -0.58 -6.43
CA THR A 36 -1.47 -1.59 -5.99
C THR A 36 -2.12 -2.97 -6.13
N ILE A 37 -1.50 -3.87 -6.88
CA ILE A 37 -2.03 -5.23 -7.07
C ILE A 37 -1.71 -6.07 -5.82
N SER A 38 -2.71 -6.69 -5.21
CA SER A 38 -2.49 -7.72 -4.16
C SER A 38 -2.23 -9.07 -4.82
N ALA A 39 -0.95 -9.35 -5.05
CA ALA A 39 -0.44 -10.57 -5.65
C ALA A 39 -0.34 -11.71 -4.63
N ASP A 40 -1.45 -12.40 -4.39
CA ASP A 40 -1.51 -13.61 -3.56
C ASP A 40 -1.09 -14.86 -4.35
N ILE A 41 0.12 -14.80 -4.92
CA ILE A 41 0.71 -15.84 -5.79
C ILE A 41 1.46 -16.86 -4.93
N ARG A 42 1.38 -18.13 -5.33
CA ARG A 42 1.86 -19.28 -4.53
C ARG A 42 3.20 -19.86 -4.97
N ASN A 43 3.80 -19.36 -6.05
CA ASN A 43 5.10 -19.83 -6.53
C ASN A 43 5.96 -18.69 -7.07
N THR A 44 7.26 -18.91 -7.09
CA THR A 44 8.27 -17.90 -7.43
C THR A 44 8.19 -17.48 -8.90
N LYS A 45 8.03 -18.45 -9.82
CA LYS A 45 7.98 -18.18 -11.26
C LYS A 45 6.87 -17.17 -11.59
N ASP A 46 5.66 -17.43 -11.10
CA ASP A 46 4.50 -16.60 -11.39
C ASP A 46 4.62 -15.23 -10.69
N LEU A 47 5.19 -15.20 -9.48
CA LEU A 47 5.42 -13.96 -8.75
C LEU A 47 6.38 -13.04 -9.50
N LEU A 48 7.46 -13.59 -10.04
CA LEU A 48 8.46 -12.85 -10.81
C LEU A 48 7.98 -12.49 -12.23
N SER A 49 6.92 -13.13 -12.73
CA SER A 49 6.32 -12.81 -14.03
C SER A 49 5.41 -11.58 -14.00
N LEU A 50 5.15 -11.02 -12.82
CA LEU A 50 4.34 -9.81 -12.67
C LEU A 50 5.02 -8.62 -13.35
N ALA A 51 4.28 -8.00 -14.28
CA ALA A 51 4.75 -6.85 -15.04
C ALA A 51 4.53 -5.49 -14.34
N ASP A 52 3.83 -5.46 -13.20
CA ASP A 52 3.50 -4.20 -12.52
C ASP A 52 4.55 -3.84 -11.44
N PRO A 53 5.17 -2.65 -11.50
CA PRO A 53 6.09 -2.16 -10.48
C PRO A 53 5.46 -1.85 -9.10
N VAL A 54 4.15 -1.91 -8.88
CA VAL A 54 3.62 -1.70 -7.52
C VAL A 54 2.65 -2.82 -7.13
N PHE A 55 3.14 -3.74 -6.31
CA PHE A 55 2.31 -4.82 -5.79
C PHE A 55 2.56 -5.10 -4.30
N LYS A 56 1.52 -5.62 -3.67
CA LYS A 56 1.55 -6.21 -2.33
C LYS A 56 1.59 -7.71 -2.49
N THR A 57 2.48 -8.39 -1.78
CA THR A 57 2.53 -9.87 -1.77
C THR A 57 2.32 -10.42 -0.35
N HIS A 58 2.05 -11.72 -0.24
CA HIS A 58 2.11 -12.47 1.00
C HIS A 58 3.15 -13.56 0.81
N ILE A 59 4.40 -13.26 1.15
CA ILE A 59 5.53 -14.12 0.82
C ILE A 59 5.44 -15.51 1.47
N ASN A 60 4.73 -15.61 2.59
CA ASN A 60 4.43 -16.86 3.28
C ASN A 60 3.47 -17.79 2.51
N LEU A 61 2.84 -17.32 1.43
CA LEU A 61 2.05 -18.16 0.52
C LEU A 61 2.90 -18.79 -0.59
N VAL A 62 4.11 -18.30 -0.82
CA VAL A 62 5.02 -18.79 -1.86
C VAL A 62 5.66 -20.09 -1.38
N SER A 63 5.17 -21.21 -1.90
CA SER A 63 5.55 -22.54 -1.40
C SER A 63 7.01 -22.92 -1.70
N ASP A 64 7.60 -22.33 -2.74
CA ASP A 64 8.98 -22.53 -3.17
C ASP A 64 9.90 -21.36 -2.79
N PHE A 65 9.53 -20.59 -1.74
CA PHE A 65 10.27 -19.41 -1.31
C PHE A 65 11.75 -19.74 -1.03
N SER A 66 12.65 -19.02 -1.69
CA SER A 66 14.10 -19.22 -1.58
C SER A 66 14.87 -17.93 -1.88
N ASN A 67 16.20 -17.97 -1.80
CA ASN A 67 17.06 -16.86 -2.22
C ASN A 67 16.81 -16.46 -3.68
N ALA A 68 16.42 -17.41 -4.56
CA ALA A 68 16.06 -17.09 -5.94
C ALA A 68 14.83 -16.17 -6.01
N THR A 69 13.85 -16.35 -5.11
CA THR A 69 12.69 -15.45 -4.99
C THR A 69 13.13 -14.05 -4.58
N VAL A 70 13.97 -13.95 -3.54
CA VAL A 70 14.47 -12.65 -3.03
C VAL A 70 15.26 -11.91 -4.09
N GLU A 71 16.22 -12.58 -4.74
CA GLU A 71 17.03 -11.98 -5.79
C GLU A 71 16.19 -11.62 -7.01
N GLY A 72 15.27 -12.47 -7.43
CA GLY A 72 14.36 -12.16 -8.53
C GLY A 72 13.55 -10.89 -8.26
N LEU A 73 12.99 -10.74 -7.05
CA LEU A 73 12.22 -9.56 -6.67
C LEU A 73 13.08 -8.29 -6.66
N LYS A 74 14.33 -8.35 -6.20
CA LYS A 74 15.26 -7.20 -6.21
C LYS A 74 15.54 -6.68 -7.62
N HIS A 75 15.53 -7.55 -8.63
CA HIS A 75 15.84 -7.20 -10.01
C HIS A 75 14.60 -6.81 -10.83
N LEU A 76 13.40 -6.78 -10.23
CA LEU A 76 12.21 -6.28 -10.92
C LEU A 76 12.33 -4.76 -11.14
N PRO A 77 12.23 -4.27 -12.38
CA PRO A 77 12.41 -2.86 -12.68
C PRO A 77 11.37 -2.00 -11.97
N ASN A 78 11.81 -0.87 -11.40
CA ASN A 78 10.97 0.17 -10.81
C ASN A 78 10.01 -0.28 -9.69
N THR A 79 10.26 -1.42 -9.03
CA THR A 79 9.26 -2.01 -8.13
C THR A 79 9.27 -1.40 -6.71
N THR A 80 8.10 -1.00 -6.21
CA THR A 80 7.85 -0.66 -4.79
C THR A 80 7.00 -1.75 -4.16
N PHE A 81 7.53 -2.37 -3.11
CA PHE A 81 6.96 -3.58 -2.52
C PHE A 81 6.22 -3.31 -1.21
N TYR A 82 5.02 -3.88 -1.07
CA TYR A 82 4.27 -3.93 0.19
C TYR A 82 4.16 -5.38 0.70
N SER A 83 4.50 -5.65 1.97
CA SER A 83 4.27 -6.97 2.60
C SER A 83 3.92 -6.83 4.08
N SER A 84 3.16 -7.77 4.62
CA SER A 84 2.81 -7.79 6.05
C SER A 84 3.84 -8.48 6.94
N LYS A 85 4.75 -9.29 6.38
CA LYS A 85 5.84 -9.99 7.09
C LYS A 85 7.03 -10.22 6.15
N ILE A 86 8.26 -10.09 6.67
CA ILE A 86 9.60 -10.31 6.05
C ILE A 86 10.35 -9.05 5.59
N GLU A 87 11.65 -9.03 5.95
CA GLU A 87 12.67 -7.96 5.95
C GLU A 87 13.17 -7.48 4.57
N SER A 88 12.63 -8.01 3.47
CA SER A 88 13.13 -7.73 2.12
C SER A 88 12.29 -6.73 1.31
N LEU A 89 11.19 -6.19 1.86
CA LEU A 89 10.26 -5.32 1.13
C LEU A 89 10.35 -3.87 1.60
N SER A 90 10.21 -2.93 0.66
CA SER A 90 10.37 -1.49 0.91
C SER A 90 9.36 -0.94 1.92
N ILE A 91 8.14 -1.49 1.99
CA ILE A 91 7.10 -1.04 2.93
C ILE A 91 6.45 -2.23 3.64
N SER A 92 6.44 -2.20 4.98
CA SER A 92 5.86 -3.26 5.82
C SER A 92 4.57 -2.82 6.51
N GLY A 93 3.51 -3.63 6.45
CA GLY A 93 2.23 -3.33 7.12
C GLY A 93 2.13 -3.92 8.53
N ILE A 94 1.71 -3.13 9.54
CA ILE A 94 1.64 -3.58 10.94
C ILE A 94 0.38 -3.13 11.70
N LEU A 95 -0.10 -4.00 12.61
CA LEU A 95 -1.08 -3.65 13.65
C LEU A 95 -0.34 -3.19 14.91
N ILE A 96 -0.78 -2.10 15.52
CA ILE A 96 -0.13 -1.51 16.70
C ILE A 96 -0.80 -1.89 18.02
N LEU A 97 -1.39 -3.09 18.09
CA LEU A 97 -2.06 -3.58 19.31
C LEU A 97 -1.12 -3.66 20.52
N ALA A 98 0.17 -3.92 20.28
CA ALA A 98 1.19 -3.95 21.32
C ALA A 98 1.67 -2.55 21.77
N GLY A 99 1.11 -1.48 21.19
CA GLY A 99 1.53 -0.11 21.42
C GLY A 99 2.73 0.30 20.57
N GLU A 100 3.24 1.50 20.86
CA GLU A 100 4.29 2.18 20.11
C GLU A 100 5.62 1.43 20.06
N GLY A 101 5.96 0.66 21.11
CA GLY A 101 7.26 -0.01 21.21
C GLY A 101 7.57 -0.96 20.04
N ILE A 102 6.55 -1.47 19.32
CA ILE A 102 6.77 -2.27 18.11
C ILE A 102 7.30 -1.43 16.94
N VAL A 103 6.85 -0.18 16.83
CA VAL A 103 7.32 0.78 15.82
C VAL A 103 8.75 1.19 16.14
N GLU A 104 9.04 1.51 17.41
CA GLU A 104 10.38 1.85 17.88
C GLU A 104 11.38 0.71 17.63
N ALA A 105 11.01 -0.53 17.93
CA ALA A 105 11.88 -1.69 17.69
C ALA A 105 12.19 -1.90 16.20
N MET A 106 11.18 -1.75 15.34
CA MET A 106 11.38 -1.85 13.89
C MET A 106 12.21 -0.70 13.35
N GLU A 107 11.99 0.53 13.83
CA GLU A 107 12.78 1.69 13.45
C GLU A 107 14.24 1.52 13.84
N GLN A 108 14.52 1.09 15.07
CA GLN A 108 15.89 0.79 15.53
C GLN A 108 16.56 -0.27 14.65
N THR A 109 15.83 -1.30 14.24
CA THR A 109 16.35 -2.37 13.37
C THR A 109 16.75 -1.82 12.01
N VAL A 110 15.92 -1.00 11.37
CA VAL A 110 16.24 -0.46 10.04
C VAL A 110 17.30 0.65 10.08
N GLN A 111 17.49 1.29 11.25
CA GLN A 111 18.51 2.30 11.47
C GLN A 111 19.87 1.72 11.89
N ALA A 112 19.92 0.44 12.25
CA ALA A 112 21.15 -0.25 12.66
C ALA A 112 22.24 -0.18 11.57
N ALA A 113 23.49 -0.05 11.99
CA ALA A 113 24.61 0.19 11.08
C ALA A 113 24.91 -1.00 10.15
N ASP A 114 24.60 -2.22 10.61
CA ASP A 114 24.75 -3.47 9.90
C ASP A 114 23.52 -3.87 9.07
N PHE A 115 22.45 -3.06 9.12
CA PHE A 115 21.26 -3.31 8.31
C PHE A 115 21.50 -2.89 6.85
N PRO A 116 21.50 -3.83 5.89
CA PRO A 116 21.98 -3.56 4.53
C PRO A 116 21.02 -2.72 3.66
N TYR A 117 19.82 -2.42 4.15
CA TYR A 117 18.77 -1.68 3.42
C TYR A 117 18.35 -0.40 4.13
N LYS A 118 19.27 0.21 4.90
CA LYS A 118 19.02 1.47 5.61
C LYS A 118 18.59 2.57 4.63
N GLY A 119 17.47 3.24 4.93
CA GLY A 119 16.88 4.27 4.05
C GLY A 119 15.96 3.72 2.94
N ASP A 120 15.98 2.41 2.69
CA ASP A 120 15.13 1.73 1.70
C ASP A 120 13.95 0.97 2.33
N ARG A 121 13.63 1.30 3.59
CA ARG A 121 12.54 0.68 4.36
C ARG A 121 11.65 1.73 5.00
N ALA A 122 10.35 1.48 4.97
CA ALA A 122 9.35 2.25 5.68
C ALA A 122 8.20 1.35 6.19
N LEU A 123 7.37 1.92 7.06
CA LEU A 123 6.31 1.21 7.77
C LEU A 123 4.93 1.79 7.42
N LEU A 124 3.95 0.94 7.17
CA LEU A 124 2.55 1.32 7.02
C LEU A 124 1.78 0.81 8.25
N ILE A 125 1.10 1.72 8.97
CA ILE A 125 0.27 1.35 10.11
C ILE A 125 -1.15 1.04 9.65
N LEU A 126 -1.67 -0.12 10.07
CA LEU A 126 -3.04 -0.55 9.86
C LEU A 126 -3.95 0.12 10.90
N ALA A 127 -4.35 1.36 10.62
CA ALA A 127 -5.16 2.19 11.51
C ALA A 127 -6.66 1.83 11.49
N GLU A 128 -7.13 1.25 10.39
CA GLU A 128 -8.52 0.79 10.18
C GLU A 128 -8.51 -0.49 9.33
N MET A 129 -9.57 -1.29 9.46
CA MET A 129 -9.76 -2.51 8.66
C MET A 129 -11.19 -2.59 8.12
N THR A 130 -11.34 -3.09 6.89
CA THR A 130 -12.62 -3.20 6.16
C THR A 130 -13.41 -4.47 6.48
N THR A 131 -12.88 -5.35 7.33
CA THR A 131 -13.55 -6.59 7.72
C THR A 131 -14.71 -6.30 8.67
N LYS A 132 -15.85 -6.97 8.47
CA LYS A 132 -17.01 -6.88 9.36
C LYS A 132 -16.61 -7.24 10.79
N GLY A 133 -16.94 -6.36 11.74
CA GLY A 133 -16.62 -6.56 13.16
C GLY A 133 -15.20 -6.12 13.55
N SER A 134 -14.53 -5.34 12.70
CA SER A 134 -13.23 -4.75 13.01
C SER A 134 -13.23 -4.00 14.35
N LEU A 135 -12.22 -4.28 15.17
CA LEU A 135 -11.94 -3.55 16.42
C LEU A 135 -11.03 -2.34 16.18
N ALA A 136 -10.44 -2.21 14.99
CA ALA A 136 -9.59 -1.09 14.61
C ALA A 136 -10.46 0.15 14.30
N THR A 137 -11.02 0.74 15.35
CA THR A 137 -11.95 1.87 15.30
C THR A 137 -11.71 2.84 16.46
N GLY A 138 -12.30 4.03 16.40
CA GLY A 138 -12.34 4.97 17.53
C GLY A 138 -10.94 5.31 18.05
N ASP A 139 -10.70 5.03 19.33
CA ASP A 139 -9.44 5.37 19.99
C ASP A 139 -8.25 4.57 19.45
N TYR A 140 -8.44 3.33 18.98
CA TYR A 140 -7.35 2.59 18.30
C TYR A 140 -6.85 3.35 17.07
N THR A 141 -7.76 3.87 16.27
CA THR A 141 -7.42 4.64 15.06
C THR A 141 -6.74 5.96 15.42
N LYS A 142 -7.19 6.65 16.48
CA LYS A 142 -6.53 7.88 16.97
C LYS A 142 -5.10 7.59 17.41
N SER A 143 -4.88 6.56 18.24
CA SER A 143 -3.54 6.17 18.68
C SER A 143 -2.64 5.76 17.51
N SER A 144 -3.19 5.09 16.50
CA SER A 144 -2.47 4.74 15.27
C SER A 144 -1.95 5.97 14.54
N VAL A 145 -2.78 7.01 14.41
CA VAL A 145 -2.40 8.28 13.78
C VAL A 145 -1.36 9.02 14.63
N GLU A 146 -1.52 9.06 15.95
CA GLU A 146 -0.57 9.72 16.85
C GLU A 146 0.83 9.08 16.78
N ILE A 147 0.92 7.75 16.81
CA ILE A 147 2.18 7.01 16.64
C ILE A 147 2.77 7.27 15.25
N ALA A 148 1.95 7.24 14.21
CA ALA A 148 2.42 7.54 12.85
C ALA A 148 3.03 8.94 12.74
N ARG A 149 2.46 9.96 13.41
CA ARG A 149 3.01 11.32 13.44
C ARG A 149 4.37 11.38 14.14
N LYS A 150 4.54 10.65 15.25
CA LYS A 150 5.79 10.64 16.02
C LYS A 150 6.95 9.99 15.24
N HIS A 151 6.65 9.01 14.39
CA HIS A 151 7.65 8.26 13.61
C HIS A 151 7.66 8.60 12.11
N LYS A 152 7.41 9.85 11.72
CA LYS A 152 7.21 10.29 10.32
C LYS A 152 8.34 9.98 9.33
N ASP A 153 9.57 9.79 9.82
CA ASP A 153 10.70 9.48 8.94
C ASP A 153 10.75 7.98 8.58
N PHE A 154 10.12 7.12 9.39
CA PHE A 154 10.04 5.68 9.17
C PHE A 154 8.64 5.20 8.75
N VAL A 155 7.57 5.76 9.33
CA VAL A 155 6.19 5.45 8.96
C VAL A 155 5.81 6.25 7.70
N ILE A 156 5.34 5.58 6.65
CA ILE A 156 4.95 6.26 5.41
C ILE A 156 3.73 7.17 5.62
N GLY A 157 3.96 8.47 5.48
CA GLY A 157 3.03 9.56 5.67
C GLY A 157 3.78 10.81 6.12
N PHE A 158 3.18 12.00 6.03
CA PHE A 158 3.84 13.21 6.52
C PHE A 158 2.82 14.19 7.12
N ASP A 159 3.09 14.65 8.35
CA ASP A 159 2.31 15.66 9.07
C ASP A 159 0.78 15.35 9.13
N GLU A 160 -0.09 16.28 8.71
CA GLU A 160 -1.55 16.08 8.57
C GLU A 160 -1.94 15.27 7.31
N ASP A 161 -0.99 14.91 6.43
CA ASP A 161 -1.24 14.30 5.11
C ASP A 161 -0.53 12.94 4.97
N PHE A 162 -1.10 11.93 5.63
CA PHE A 162 -0.64 10.54 5.50
C PHE A 162 -0.85 9.99 4.08
N VAL A 163 0.04 9.10 3.65
CA VAL A 163 -0.21 8.28 2.46
C VAL A 163 -1.21 7.18 2.84
N ILE A 164 -2.41 7.24 2.29
CA ILE A 164 -3.48 6.31 2.69
C ILE A 164 -3.63 5.19 1.66
N PHE A 165 -3.40 3.96 2.13
CA PHE A 165 -3.69 2.74 1.40
C PHE A 165 -5.01 2.14 1.86
N THR A 166 -5.89 1.85 0.90
CA THR A 166 -7.20 1.26 1.18
C THR A 166 -7.30 -0.12 0.54
N THR A 167 -7.44 -1.14 1.40
CA THR A 167 -7.75 -2.51 0.98
C THR A 167 -9.26 -2.72 0.88
N GLY A 168 -9.69 -3.91 0.46
CA GLY A 168 -11.12 -4.19 0.33
C GLY A 168 -11.75 -3.42 -0.82
N VAL A 169 -11.03 -3.32 -1.95
CA VAL A 169 -11.55 -2.68 -3.16
C VAL A 169 -11.93 -3.75 -4.18
N ASN A 170 -13.17 -3.69 -4.66
CA ASN A 170 -13.70 -4.59 -5.68
C ASN A 170 -14.83 -3.89 -6.48
N ARG A 171 -14.79 -4.00 -7.80
CA ARG A 171 -15.83 -3.46 -8.69
C ARG A 171 -17.09 -4.32 -8.75
N SER A 172 -16.92 -5.64 -8.78
CA SER A 172 -17.99 -6.58 -9.11
C SER A 172 -18.72 -7.15 -7.89
N SER A 173 -18.15 -7.00 -6.70
CA SER A 173 -18.74 -7.51 -5.46
C SER A 173 -18.75 -6.45 -4.36
N LYS A 174 -19.77 -6.50 -3.50
CA LYS A 174 -19.89 -5.69 -2.28
C LYS A 174 -19.32 -6.37 -1.03
N GLY A 175 -18.95 -7.64 -1.12
CA GLY A 175 -18.29 -8.37 -0.03
C GLY A 175 -18.01 -9.84 -0.35
N ASP A 176 -17.53 -10.61 0.63
CA ASP A 176 -17.38 -12.06 0.52
C ASP A 176 -18.02 -12.83 1.69
N LYS A 177 -18.02 -14.17 1.60
CA LYS A 177 -18.57 -15.06 2.64
C LYS A 177 -17.75 -15.06 3.94
N LEU A 178 -16.56 -14.49 3.94
CA LEU A 178 -15.64 -14.45 5.08
C LEU A 178 -15.66 -13.09 5.80
N GLY A 179 -16.62 -12.21 5.46
CA GLY A 179 -16.82 -10.94 6.14
C GLY A 179 -16.03 -9.78 5.56
N GLN A 180 -15.37 -9.94 4.42
CA GLN A 180 -14.78 -8.81 3.70
C GLN A 180 -15.90 -7.91 3.18
N GLN A 181 -15.77 -6.60 3.42
CA GLN A 181 -16.62 -5.58 2.81
C GLN A 181 -15.85 -4.90 1.70
N TYR A 182 -16.49 -4.73 0.54
CA TYR A 182 -15.87 -4.13 -0.62
C TYR A 182 -16.49 -2.77 -0.95
N GLN A 183 -15.63 -1.88 -1.42
CA GLN A 183 -15.99 -0.61 -2.05
C GLN A 183 -15.40 -0.54 -3.46
N THR A 184 -15.96 0.31 -4.31
CA THR A 184 -15.43 0.52 -5.68
C THR A 184 -14.13 1.32 -5.65
N PRO A 185 -13.29 1.24 -6.70
CA PRO A 185 -12.10 2.08 -6.85
C PRO A 185 -12.41 3.57 -6.66
N THR A 186 -13.41 4.09 -7.38
CA THR A 186 -13.87 5.48 -7.28
C THR A 186 -14.24 5.85 -5.84
N SER A 187 -15.11 5.06 -5.19
CA SER A 187 -15.55 5.38 -3.83
C SER A 187 -14.42 5.34 -2.81
N ALA A 188 -13.42 4.46 -2.97
CA ALA A 188 -12.27 4.42 -2.08
C ALA A 188 -11.45 5.72 -2.16
N ILE A 189 -11.19 6.21 -3.37
CA ILE A 189 -10.43 7.44 -3.61
C ILE A 189 -11.20 8.69 -3.16
N GLU A 190 -12.51 8.75 -3.45
CA GLU A 190 -13.41 9.83 -2.98
C GLU A 190 -13.46 9.92 -1.45
N ARG A 191 -13.37 8.78 -0.77
CA ARG A 191 -13.29 8.70 0.70
C ARG A 191 -11.90 9.04 1.25
N GLY A 192 -10.97 9.47 0.40
CA GLY A 192 -9.65 9.95 0.80
C GLY A 192 -8.56 8.88 0.81
N ALA A 193 -8.69 7.79 0.04
CA ALA A 193 -7.57 6.89 -0.21
C ALA A 193 -6.61 7.49 -1.23
N ASP A 194 -5.31 7.38 -1.02
CA ASP A 194 -4.32 7.73 -2.05
C ASP A 194 -4.05 6.57 -2.98
N PHE A 195 -4.00 5.37 -2.45
CA PHE A 195 -3.75 4.16 -3.21
C PHE A 195 -4.78 3.10 -2.85
N ILE A 196 -5.26 2.39 -3.87
CA ILE A 196 -6.16 1.25 -3.70
C ILE A 196 -5.38 -0.05 -3.81
N ILE A 197 -5.67 -0.99 -2.90
CA ILE A 197 -5.11 -2.34 -2.93
C ILE A 197 -6.22 -3.31 -3.35
N ALA A 198 -6.06 -3.90 -4.53
CA ALA A 198 -7.04 -4.82 -5.12
C ALA A 198 -6.44 -6.19 -5.42
N GLY A 199 -7.12 -7.25 -5.00
CA GLY A 199 -6.69 -8.65 -5.19
C GLY A 199 -7.65 -9.40 -6.11
N ARG A 200 -8.54 -10.22 -5.51
CA ARG A 200 -9.47 -11.12 -6.22
C ARG A 200 -10.27 -10.46 -7.34
N GLY A 201 -10.63 -9.18 -7.20
CA GLY A 201 -11.33 -8.43 -8.23
C GLY A 201 -10.55 -8.26 -9.54
N ILE A 202 -9.24 -8.52 -9.53
CA ILE A 202 -8.36 -8.46 -10.70
C ILE A 202 -7.96 -9.87 -11.12
N TYR A 203 -7.27 -10.62 -10.26
CA TYR A 203 -6.67 -11.89 -10.68
C TYR A 203 -7.69 -13.03 -10.91
N ALA A 204 -8.92 -12.90 -10.37
CA ALA A 204 -10.00 -13.87 -10.62
C ALA A 204 -10.99 -13.37 -11.70
N ALA A 205 -10.70 -12.25 -12.37
CA ALA A 205 -11.46 -11.81 -13.52
C ALA A 205 -11.15 -12.67 -14.75
N GLU A 206 -12.08 -12.72 -15.70
CA GLU A 206 -11.90 -13.42 -16.98
C GLU A 206 -10.70 -12.86 -17.77
N ASP A 207 -10.56 -11.53 -17.77
CA ASP A 207 -9.38 -10.83 -18.29
C ASP A 207 -8.76 -9.96 -17.18
N PRO A 208 -7.72 -10.47 -16.49
CA PRO A 208 -7.02 -9.72 -15.44
C PRO A 208 -6.36 -8.43 -15.94
N VAL A 209 -5.90 -8.39 -17.19
CA VAL A 209 -5.20 -7.23 -17.77
C VAL A 209 -6.21 -6.12 -18.08
N ALA A 210 -7.35 -6.46 -18.66
CA ALA A 210 -8.45 -5.50 -18.81
C ALA A 210 -8.97 -5.05 -17.45
N SER A 211 -9.08 -5.96 -16.48
CA SER A 211 -9.53 -5.62 -15.13
C SER A 211 -8.62 -4.60 -14.45
N VAL A 212 -7.30 -4.83 -14.39
CA VAL A 212 -6.39 -3.86 -13.74
C VAL A 212 -6.42 -2.48 -14.41
N LYS A 213 -6.55 -2.42 -15.74
CA LYS A 213 -6.68 -1.14 -16.47
C LYS A 213 -7.94 -0.38 -16.06
N LEU A 214 -9.06 -1.08 -15.87
CA LEU A 214 -10.29 -0.43 -15.39
C LEU A 214 -10.14 0.12 -13.98
N TYR A 215 -9.52 -0.62 -13.06
CA TYR A 215 -9.25 -0.11 -11.70
C TYR A 215 -8.30 1.08 -11.72
N GLN A 216 -7.29 1.05 -12.61
CA GLN A 216 -6.37 2.16 -12.81
C GLN A 216 -7.11 3.41 -13.29
N THR A 217 -7.93 3.29 -14.35
CA THR A 217 -8.73 4.39 -14.89
C THR A 217 -9.65 4.99 -13.82
N GLU A 218 -10.47 4.16 -13.17
CA GLU A 218 -11.44 4.63 -12.16
C GLU A 218 -10.76 5.27 -10.94
N GLY A 219 -9.66 4.67 -10.48
CA GLY A 219 -8.89 5.21 -9.36
C GLY A 219 -8.23 6.54 -9.71
N TRP A 220 -7.67 6.64 -10.92
CA TRP A 220 -6.96 7.84 -11.37
C TRP A 220 -7.93 9.00 -11.65
N GLU A 221 -9.04 8.75 -12.35
CA GLU A 221 -10.09 9.75 -12.60
C GLU A 221 -10.67 10.29 -11.29
N ALA A 222 -10.98 9.41 -10.33
CA ALA A 222 -11.46 9.84 -9.01
C ALA A 222 -10.43 10.70 -8.25
N TYR A 223 -9.13 10.41 -8.42
CA TYR A 223 -8.07 11.22 -7.83
C TYR A 223 -8.01 12.61 -8.47
N LEU A 224 -8.10 12.69 -9.80
CA LEU A 224 -8.09 13.94 -10.55
C LEU A 224 -9.27 14.84 -10.14
N THR A 225 -10.48 14.28 -10.08
CA THR A 225 -11.66 14.98 -9.57
C THR A 225 -11.43 15.49 -8.14
N ARG A 226 -10.84 14.67 -7.25
CA ARG A 226 -10.56 15.07 -5.86
C ARG A 226 -9.61 16.27 -5.77
N ILE A 227 -8.65 16.39 -6.67
CA ILE A 227 -7.71 17.53 -6.70
C ILE A 227 -8.20 18.68 -7.60
N GLY A 228 -9.43 18.62 -8.10
CA GLY A 228 -10.06 19.68 -8.89
C GLY A 228 -9.58 19.77 -10.34
N ILE A 229 -9.11 18.65 -10.92
CA ILE A 229 -8.77 18.54 -12.34
C ILE A 229 -9.91 17.80 -13.05
N ASP A 230 -10.70 18.53 -13.83
CA ASP A 230 -11.71 17.96 -14.72
C ASP A 230 -11.12 17.74 -16.13
N TYR A 231 -11.50 16.65 -16.79
CA TYR A 231 -11.13 16.30 -18.16
C TYR A 231 -12.26 16.61 -19.15
#